data_AF-A0A2A4VF27-F1
#
_entry.id   AF-A0A2A4VF27-F1
#
_cell.length_a   1.000
_cell.length_b   1.000
_cell.length_c   1.000
_cell.angle_alpha   90.00
_cell.angle_beta   90.00
_cell.angle_gamma   90.00
#
_symmetry.space_group_name_H-M   'P 1'
#
loop_
_entity.id
_entity.type
_entity.pdbx_description
1 polymer ?
#
loop_
_entity_poly.entity_id
_entity_poly.type
_entity_poly.pdbx_seq_one_letter_code
_entity_poly.pdbx_strand_id
1 'polypeptide(L)'
;MIYFKKIITFLLVVCGGTLLMSSHVSAQGEAVDADEFLKKQGQADTAPAAQSEVVAEQPKELTAVEKGIAEAKAELKDKDVLAKKISLAREMHKIRPTRTQIDSAIQRASLALPAHSRRAFVGAMKGMLNYNAIERISVDAMIETYTLKELDSMVKYYSKPEAKSASDKVMSWASIVQPEIVNMIDKAMMRIRTGQ
;
A
#
# COMPACT_ATOMS: atom_id res chain seq x y z
N MET A 1 -5.13 -11.60 -28.93
CA MET A 1 -4.56 -11.59 -27.56
C MET A 1 -4.88 -10.25 -26.90
N ILE A 2 -6.00 -10.19 -26.20
CA ILE A 2 -6.62 -8.98 -25.66
C ILE A 2 -6.70 -9.16 -24.15
N TYR A 3 -5.66 -8.84 -23.36
CA TYR A 3 -5.76 -8.89 -21.88
C TYR A 3 -4.69 -8.04 -21.16
N PHE A 4 -4.37 -6.83 -21.63
CA PHE A 4 -3.42 -5.96 -20.92
C PHE A 4 -3.91 -4.53 -20.63
N LYS A 5 -5.18 -4.21 -20.92
CA LYS A 5 -5.70 -2.82 -20.86
C LYS A 5 -6.61 -2.48 -19.66
N LYS A 6 -6.68 -3.33 -18.63
CA LYS A 6 -7.63 -3.15 -17.50
C LYS A 6 -7.02 -2.91 -16.10
N ILE A 7 -5.72 -2.62 -15.99
CA ILE A 7 -5.08 -2.39 -14.67
C ILE A 7 -4.95 -0.90 -14.31
N ILE A 8 -5.28 0.03 -15.20
CA ILE A 8 -5.16 1.49 -14.96
C ILE A 8 -6.56 2.13 -14.81
N THR A 9 -7.40 1.61 -13.91
CA THR A 9 -8.68 2.30 -13.58
C THR A 9 -9.14 2.09 -12.13
N PHE A 10 -8.30 1.57 -11.23
CA PHE A 10 -8.74 1.27 -9.85
C PHE A 10 -8.12 2.16 -8.76
N LEU A 11 -7.49 3.27 -9.12
CA LEU A 11 -6.74 4.11 -8.16
C LEU A 11 -7.30 5.53 -7.94
N LEU A 12 -8.58 5.78 -8.23
CA LEU A 12 -9.18 7.13 -8.12
C LEU A 12 -10.59 7.19 -7.49
N VAL A 13 -10.90 6.36 -6.48
CA VAL A 13 -12.24 6.38 -5.82
C VAL A 13 -12.19 6.50 -4.28
N VAL A 14 -11.05 6.88 -3.66
CA VAL A 14 -10.95 6.98 -2.19
C VAL A 14 -10.69 8.41 -1.66
N CYS A 15 -11.01 9.45 -2.44
CA CYS A 15 -11.12 10.82 -1.90
C CYS A 15 -12.52 11.38 -2.20
N GLY A 16 -13.49 10.98 -1.38
CA GLY A 16 -14.80 11.62 -1.32
C GLY A 16 -14.68 13.03 -0.74
N GLY A 17 -14.51 14.01 -1.61
CA GLY A 17 -14.68 15.42 -1.31
C GLY A 17 -16.03 15.89 -1.84
N THR A 18 -17.09 15.76 -1.05
CA THR A 18 -18.36 16.45 -1.32
C THR A 18 -18.26 17.86 -0.77
N LEU A 19 -17.93 18.84 -1.63
CA LEU A 19 -18.13 20.25 -1.32
C LEU A 19 -19.13 20.83 -2.33
N LEU A 20 -20.38 20.88 -1.89
CA LEU A 20 -21.47 21.60 -2.52
C LEU A 20 -21.60 22.93 -1.78
N MET A 21 -21.07 24.02 -2.34
CA MET A 21 -21.45 25.38 -1.97
C MET A 21 -21.48 26.24 -3.24
N SER A 22 -22.70 26.56 -3.67
CA SER A 22 -23.00 27.60 -4.63
C SER A 22 -22.75 28.97 -4.00
N SER A 23 -22.00 29.82 -4.68
CA SER A 23 -22.08 31.27 -4.49
C SER A 23 -21.88 31.98 -5.82
N HIS A 24 -22.95 32.61 -6.29
CA HIS A 24 -22.92 33.68 -7.27
C HIS A 24 -22.02 34.81 -6.78
N VAL A 25 -21.00 35.17 -7.56
CA VAL A 25 -20.43 36.52 -7.56
C VAL A 25 -20.36 36.97 -9.02
N SER A 26 -21.10 38.02 -9.29
CA SER A 26 -21.11 38.79 -10.53
C SER A 26 -20.25 40.03 -10.31
N ALA A 27 -19.43 40.38 -11.31
CA ALA A 27 -19.07 41.74 -11.74
C ALA A 27 -17.59 41.88 -12.16
N GLN A 28 -17.43 42.11 -13.47
CA GLN A 28 -16.58 43.13 -14.11
C GLN A 28 -15.06 43.09 -13.92
N GLY A 29 -14.35 42.82 -15.03
CA GLY A 29 -12.93 43.14 -15.20
C GLY A 29 -12.43 42.75 -16.60
N GLU A 30 -12.28 43.75 -17.45
CA GLU A 30 -11.44 43.87 -18.67
C GLU A 30 -11.25 42.65 -19.60
N ALA A 31 -11.78 42.79 -20.82
CA ALA A 31 -11.41 41.97 -21.97
C ALA A 31 -9.97 42.31 -22.40
N VAL A 32 -9.05 41.36 -22.22
CA VAL A 32 -7.72 41.40 -22.83
C VAL A 32 -7.81 40.70 -24.18
N ASP A 33 -7.44 41.45 -25.22
CA ASP A 33 -7.56 41.13 -26.63
C ASP A 33 -6.75 39.87 -27.00
N ALA A 34 -7.43 38.84 -27.51
CA ALA A 34 -6.85 37.52 -27.78
C ALA A 34 -5.88 37.51 -28.98
N ASP A 35 -5.80 38.61 -29.74
CA ASP A 35 -4.98 38.72 -30.94
C ASP A 35 -3.52 39.12 -30.67
N GLU A 36 -3.17 39.59 -29.46
CA GLU A 36 -1.79 39.99 -29.14
C GLU A 36 -0.90 38.79 -28.74
N PHE A 37 -1.48 37.70 -28.24
CA PHE A 37 -0.73 36.53 -27.76
C PHE A 37 -0.26 35.60 -28.91
N LEU A 38 -0.92 35.67 -30.07
CA LEU A 38 -0.61 34.80 -31.22
C LEU A 38 0.48 35.35 -32.16
N LYS A 39 0.94 36.60 -31.97
CA LYS A 39 1.99 37.21 -32.79
C LYS A 39 3.43 36.94 -32.33
N LYS A 40 3.64 36.29 -31.18
CA LYS A 40 4.98 36.03 -30.59
C LYS A 40 5.50 34.60 -30.75
N GLN A 41 4.83 33.71 -31.49
CA GLN A 41 5.31 32.35 -31.76
C GLN A 41 5.72 32.08 -33.21
N GLY A 42 5.98 33.12 -34.00
CA GLY A 42 6.48 32.97 -35.38
C GLY A 42 7.97 33.30 -35.51
N GLN A 43 8.77 32.27 -35.77
CA GLN A 43 10.13 32.28 -36.36
C GLN A 43 11.35 32.61 -35.49
N ALA A 44 12.08 31.56 -35.12
CA ALA A 44 13.42 31.35 -35.67
C ALA A 44 13.78 29.85 -35.61
N ASP A 45 13.84 29.25 -36.80
CA ASP A 45 14.46 27.95 -37.05
C ASP A 45 15.95 27.97 -36.67
N THR A 46 16.38 27.03 -35.85
CA THR A 46 17.67 26.35 -36.03
C THR A 46 17.56 24.99 -35.37
N ALA A 47 17.56 23.94 -36.20
CA ALA A 47 17.60 22.56 -35.76
C ALA A 47 18.86 22.29 -34.93
N PRO A 48 18.72 21.52 -33.85
CA PRO A 48 19.64 20.43 -33.59
C PRO A 48 18.89 19.11 -33.77
N ALA A 49 19.50 18.22 -34.55
CA ALA A 49 19.08 16.84 -34.72
C ALA A 49 18.75 16.22 -33.36
N ALA A 50 17.47 15.93 -33.12
CA ALA A 50 17.03 15.12 -32.00
C ALA A 50 17.58 13.71 -32.23
N GLN A 51 18.73 13.47 -31.63
CA GLN A 51 19.26 12.14 -31.40
C GLN A 51 18.14 11.34 -30.74
N SER A 52 17.67 10.32 -31.44
CA SER A 52 17.00 9.19 -30.84
C SER A 52 18.01 8.54 -29.90
N GLU A 53 18.11 9.04 -28.68
CA GLU A 53 18.67 8.28 -27.57
C GLU A 53 17.72 7.09 -27.37
N VAL A 54 18.11 5.98 -27.99
CA VAL A 54 17.85 4.66 -27.45
C VAL A 54 18.45 4.71 -26.05
N VAL A 55 17.62 5.06 -25.06
CA VAL A 55 17.95 4.83 -23.65
C VAL A 55 18.08 3.33 -23.54
N ALA A 56 19.32 2.86 -23.70
CA ALA A 56 19.69 1.48 -23.44
C ALA A 56 19.16 1.16 -22.05
N GLU A 57 18.22 0.23 -22.00
CA GLU A 57 17.63 -0.27 -20.77
C GLU A 57 18.79 -0.88 -19.97
N GLN A 58 19.37 -0.09 -19.07
CA GLN A 58 20.40 -0.56 -18.17
C GLN A 58 19.82 -1.77 -17.42
N PRO A 59 20.55 -2.88 -17.29
CA PRO A 59 20.04 -4.07 -16.63
C PRO A 59 19.58 -3.68 -15.22
N LYS A 60 18.27 -3.71 -14.99
CA LYS A 60 17.66 -3.32 -13.72
C LYS A 60 18.25 -4.20 -12.63
N GLU A 61 19.15 -3.65 -11.83
CA GLU A 61 19.73 -4.34 -10.68
C GLU A 61 18.57 -4.75 -9.76
N LEU A 62 18.44 -6.05 -9.53
CA LEU A 62 17.40 -6.60 -8.68
C LEU A 62 17.60 -6.08 -7.26
N THR A 63 16.53 -5.53 -6.68
CA THR A 63 16.53 -5.11 -5.28
C THR A 63 16.79 -6.31 -4.36
N ALA A 64 17.27 -6.07 -3.14
CA ALA A 64 17.51 -7.13 -2.15
C ALA A 64 16.25 -7.98 -1.90
N VAL A 65 15.06 -7.36 -1.96
CA VAL A 65 13.76 -8.05 -1.82
C VAL A 65 13.50 -8.97 -3.01
N GLU A 66 13.65 -8.47 -4.24
CA GLU A 66 13.43 -9.29 -5.45
C GLU A 66 14.42 -10.46 -5.51
N LYS A 67 15.68 -10.24 -5.07
CA LYS A 67 16.69 -11.30 -4.95
C LYS A 67 16.29 -12.35 -3.91
N GLY A 68 15.83 -11.95 -2.73
CA GLY A 68 15.37 -12.87 -1.68
C GLY A 68 14.18 -13.72 -2.12
N ILE A 69 13.20 -13.12 -2.82
CA ILE A 69 12.06 -13.86 -3.38
C ILE A 69 12.52 -14.85 -4.45
N ALA A 70 13.47 -14.47 -5.31
CA ALA A 70 14.02 -15.38 -6.32
C ALA A 70 14.74 -16.58 -5.68
N GLU A 71 15.52 -16.34 -4.61
CA GLU A 71 16.15 -17.39 -3.82
C GLU A 71 15.11 -18.30 -3.16
N ALA A 72 14.09 -17.72 -2.53
CA ALA A 72 12.99 -18.47 -1.90
C ALA A 72 12.27 -19.39 -2.88
N LYS A 73 12.08 -18.95 -4.14
CA LYS A 73 11.51 -19.76 -5.22
C LYS A 73 12.48 -20.83 -5.74
N ALA A 74 13.77 -20.53 -5.80
CA ALA A 74 14.78 -21.50 -6.21
C ALA A 74 14.88 -22.68 -5.23
N GLU A 75 14.74 -22.41 -3.92
CA GLU A 75 14.71 -23.42 -2.85
C GLU A 75 13.56 -24.44 -2.99
N LEU A 76 12.45 -24.07 -3.65
CA LEU A 76 11.27 -24.96 -3.79
C LEU A 76 11.54 -26.20 -4.65
N LYS A 77 12.64 -26.21 -5.41
CA LYS A 77 13.07 -27.37 -6.20
C LYS A 77 13.59 -28.51 -5.34
N ASP A 78 14.08 -28.20 -4.13
CA ASP A 78 14.54 -29.18 -3.16
C ASP A 78 13.36 -29.62 -2.29
N LYS A 79 13.06 -30.92 -2.30
CA LYS A 79 11.91 -31.50 -1.59
C LYS A 79 12.06 -31.43 -0.07
N ASP A 80 13.29 -31.57 0.45
CA ASP A 80 13.55 -31.53 1.89
C ASP A 80 13.45 -30.10 2.42
N VAL A 81 13.95 -29.14 1.65
CA VAL A 81 13.78 -27.71 1.93
C VAL A 81 12.30 -27.33 1.88
N LEU A 82 11.57 -27.75 0.84
CA LEU A 82 10.14 -27.50 0.72
C LEU A 82 9.36 -28.05 1.92
N ALA A 83 9.62 -29.29 2.34
CA ALA A 83 8.97 -29.89 3.50
C ALA A 83 9.21 -29.08 4.79
N LYS A 84 10.44 -28.60 5.00
CA LYS A 84 10.78 -27.72 6.13
C LYS A 84 10.06 -26.37 6.04
N LYS A 85 10.02 -25.75 4.86
CA LYS A 85 9.30 -24.48 4.65
C LYS A 85 7.80 -24.62 4.94
N ILE A 86 7.17 -25.71 4.50
CA ILE A 86 5.76 -26.02 4.80
C ILE A 86 5.54 -26.13 6.31
N SER A 87 6.41 -26.86 7.02
CA SER A 87 6.32 -27.02 8.47
C SER A 87 6.42 -25.68 9.20
N LEU A 88 7.43 -24.86 8.86
CA LEU A 88 7.66 -23.55 9.47
C LEU A 88 6.52 -22.56 9.15
N ALA A 89 6.03 -22.55 7.91
CA ALA A 89 4.91 -21.70 7.51
C ALA A 89 3.63 -22.03 8.30
N ARG A 90 3.35 -23.32 8.52
CA ARG A 90 2.23 -23.76 9.38
C ARG A 90 2.45 -23.35 10.84
N GLU A 91 3.66 -23.49 11.35
CA GLU A 91 3.98 -23.07 12.72
C GLU A 91 3.78 -21.55 12.90
N MET A 92 4.21 -20.75 11.91
CA MET A 92 3.94 -19.32 11.89
C MET A 92 2.44 -18.99 11.96
N HIS A 93 1.60 -19.78 11.28
CA HIS A 93 0.15 -19.58 11.33
C HIS A 93 -0.47 -20.01 12.66
N LYS A 94 0.15 -20.92 13.43
CA LYS A 94 -0.27 -21.20 14.81
C LYS A 94 0.08 -20.02 15.74
N ILE A 95 1.28 -19.46 15.58
CA ILE A 95 1.74 -18.33 16.40
C ILE A 95 0.96 -17.05 16.07
N ARG A 96 0.70 -16.81 14.78
CA ARG A 96 -0.02 -15.64 14.26
C ARG A 96 -1.14 -16.04 13.30
N PRO A 97 -2.29 -16.49 13.82
CA PRO A 97 -3.38 -16.97 12.98
C PRO A 97 -3.90 -15.90 12.00
N THR A 98 -3.95 -16.27 10.72
CA THR A 98 -4.48 -15.39 9.65
C THR A 98 -5.92 -14.98 9.92
N ARG A 99 -6.72 -15.87 10.53
CA ARG A 99 -8.07 -15.55 10.99
C ARG A 99 -8.12 -14.35 11.93
N THR A 100 -7.26 -14.30 12.94
CA THR A 100 -7.20 -13.19 13.90
C THR A 100 -6.81 -11.88 13.21
N GLN A 101 -5.89 -11.95 12.25
CA GLN A 101 -5.47 -10.79 11.46
C GLN A 101 -6.61 -10.25 10.59
N ILE A 102 -7.34 -11.13 9.90
CA ILE A 102 -8.52 -10.78 9.10
C ILE A 102 -9.62 -10.19 9.98
N ASP A 103 -9.94 -10.83 11.11
CA ASP A 103 -10.97 -10.36 12.02
C ASP A 103 -10.62 -8.96 12.56
N SER A 104 -9.36 -8.72 12.90
CA SER A 104 -8.89 -7.40 13.31
C SER A 104 -9.01 -6.36 12.19
N ALA A 105 -8.74 -6.75 10.94
CA ALA A 105 -8.90 -5.87 9.78
C ALA A 105 -10.37 -5.52 9.52
N ILE A 106 -11.28 -6.49 9.62
CA ILE A 106 -12.73 -6.26 9.51
C ILE A 106 -13.20 -5.32 10.62
N GLN A 107 -12.73 -5.50 11.85
CA GLN A 107 -13.08 -4.62 12.97
C GLN A 107 -12.62 -3.17 12.71
N ARG A 108 -11.38 -2.98 12.27
CA ARG A 108 -10.88 -1.63 11.91
C ARG A 108 -11.69 -1.01 10.77
N ALA A 109 -12.00 -1.78 9.73
CA ALA A 109 -12.83 -1.30 8.62
C ALA A 109 -14.22 -0.88 9.08
N SER A 110 -14.80 -1.58 10.06
CA SER A 110 -16.12 -1.24 10.62
C SER A 110 -16.14 0.12 11.33
N LEU A 111 -15.00 0.65 11.79
CA LEU A 111 -14.94 1.93 12.49
C LEU A 111 -15.27 3.11 11.57
N ALA A 112 -15.12 2.96 10.26
CA ALA A 112 -15.54 3.94 9.26
C ALA A 112 -17.08 4.03 9.10
N LEU A 113 -17.84 3.08 9.66
CA LEU A 113 -19.29 3.03 9.57
C LEU A 113 -19.97 3.63 10.82
N PRO A 114 -21.22 4.12 10.70
CA PRO A 114 -22.05 4.49 11.84
C PRO A 114 -22.20 3.34 12.85
N ALA A 115 -22.24 3.64 14.14
CA ALA A 115 -22.23 2.63 15.21
C ALA A 115 -23.31 1.54 15.05
N HIS A 116 -24.51 1.92 14.60
CA HIS A 116 -25.63 1.00 14.44
C HIS A 116 -25.45 -0.03 13.30
N SER A 117 -24.63 0.25 12.28
CA SER A 117 -24.42 -0.64 11.14
C SER A 117 -23.20 -1.56 11.30
N ARG A 118 -22.30 -1.26 12.25
CA ARG A 118 -21.04 -2.00 12.44
C ARG A 118 -21.24 -3.50 12.67
N ARG A 119 -22.18 -3.88 13.55
CA ARG A 119 -22.42 -5.29 13.88
C ARG A 119 -22.88 -6.09 12.65
N ALA A 120 -23.81 -5.53 11.89
CA ALA A 120 -24.32 -6.16 10.66
C ALA A 120 -23.21 -6.31 9.62
N PHE A 121 -22.41 -5.25 9.42
CA PHE A 121 -21.25 -5.29 8.53
C PHE A 121 -20.24 -6.37 8.92
N VAL A 122 -19.83 -6.42 10.20
CA VAL A 122 -18.88 -7.45 10.68
C VAL A 122 -19.46 -8.84 10.45
N GLY A 123 -20.73 -9.08 10.77
CA GLY A 123 -21.40 -10.36 10.55
C GLY A 123 -21.40 -10.78 9.07
N ALA A 124 -21.78 -9.87 8.17
CA ALA A 124 -21.81 -10.12 6.73
C ALA A 124 -20.40 -10.45 6.19
N MET A 125 -19.39 -9.65 6.54
CA MET A 125 -18.02 -9.88 6.09
C MET A 125 -17.48 -11.24 6.56
N LYS A 126 -17.66 -11.57 7.84
CA LYS A 126 -17.21 -12.87 8.38
C LYS A 126 -17.94 -14.04 7.72
N GLY A 127 -19.21 -13.88 7.36
CA GLY A 127 -20.01 -14.90 6.68
C GLY A 127 -19.62 -15.15 5.23
N MET A 128 -19.05 -14.14 4.54
CA MET A 128 -18.64 -14.26 3.13
C MET A 128 -17.24 -14.83 2.94
N LEU A 129 -16.39 -14.82 3.97
CA LEU A 129 -14.99 -15.22 3.85
C LEU A 129 -14.77 -16.71 4.10
N ASN A 130 -14.08 -17.36 3.16
CA ASN A 130 -13.58 -18.72 3.36
C ASN A 130 -12.22 -18.69 4.06
N TYR A 131 -12.23 -18.69 5.40
CA TYR A 131 -11.01 -18.62 6.22
C TYR A 131 -10.00 -19.74 5.92
N ASN A 132 -10.46 -20.97 5.67
CA ASN A 132 -9.59 -22.10 5.39
C ASN A 132 -8.85 -21.91 4.05
N ALA A 133 -9.56 -21.41 3.03
CA ALA A 133 -8.94 -21.12 1.75
C ALA A 133 -7.90 -20.00 1.87
N ILE A 134 -8.20 -18.94 2.63
CA ILE A 134 -7.27 -17.82 2.85
C ILE A 134 -6.04 -18.28 3.63
N GLU A 135 -6.20 -19.12 4.65
CA GLU A 135 -5.07 -19.67 5.40
C GLU A 135 -4.15 -20.51 4.51
N ARG A 136 -4.71 -21.36 3.64
CA ARG A 136 -3.91 -22.12 2.66
C ARG A 136 -3.12 -21.20 1.72
N ILE A 137 -3.79 -20.19 1.14
CA ILE A 137 -3.13 -19.19 0.28
C ILE A 137 -2.01 -18.48 1.03
N SER A 138 -2.23 -18.15 2.29
CA SER A 138 -1.26 -17.47 3.14
C SER A 138 -0.04 -18.36 3.45
N VAL A 139 -0.25 -19.66 3.71
CA VAL A 139 0.85 -20.64 3.85
C VAL A 139 1.65 -20.75 2.55
N ASP A 140 0.98 -20.92 1.41
CA ASP A 140 1.63 -21.03 0.10
C ASP A 140 2.44 -19.77 -0.22
N ALA A 141 1.85 -18.59 0.00
CA ALA A 141 2.53 -17.30 -0.19
C ALA A 141 3.76 -17.15 0.71
N MET A 142 3.71 -17.61 1.97
CA MET A 142 4.88 -17.57 2.85
C MET A 142 6.02 -18.44 2.33
N ILE A 143 5.71 -19.62 1.81
CA ILE A 143 6.71 -20.55 1.26
C ILE A 143 7.38 -19.96 0.01
N GLU A 144 6.63 -19.26 -0.83
CA GLU A 144 7.15 -18.62 -2.04
C GLU A 144 7.91 -17.32 -1.80
N THR A 145 7.58 -16.60 -0.72
CA THR A 145 8.11 -15.24 -0.49
C THR A 145 9.36 -15.25 0.38
N TYR A 146 9.43 -16.14 1.38
CA TYR A 146 10.50 -16.17 2.35
C TYR A 146 11.43 -17.36 2.12
N THR A 147 12.73 -17.13 2.24
CA THR A 147 13.73 -18.20 2.27
C THR A 147 13.55 -19.09 3.50
N LEU A 148 14.13 -20.30 3.49
CA LEU A 148 14.08 -21.19 4.65
C LEU A 148 14.65 -20.53 5.91
N LYS A 149 15.75 -19.78 5.77
CA LYS A 149 16.42 -19.09 6.89
C LYS A 149 15.55 -17.97 7.47
N GLU A 150 14.86 -17.22 6.62
CA GLU A 150 13.95 -16.16 7.05
C GLU A 150 12.75 -16.75 7.79
N LEU A 151 12.12 -17.82 7.26
CA LEU A 151 11.00 -18.49 7.93
C LEU A 151 11.39 -19.03 9.31
N ASP A 152 12.54 -19.69 9.42
CA ASP A 152 13.07 -20.18 10.70
C ASP A 152 13.31 -19.03 11.69
N SER A 153 13.89 -17.94 11.21
CA SER A 153 14.13 -16.73 12.04
C SER A 153 12.83 -16.09 12.50
N MET A 154 11.81 -16.04 11.63
CA MET A 154 10.48 -15.54 11.98
C MET A 154 9.84 -16.41 13.07
N VAL A 155 9.84 -17.74 12.92
CA VAL A 155 9.28 -18.65 13.94
C VAL A 155 9.98 -18.46 15.28
N LYS A 156 11.33 -18.40 15.28
CA LYS A 156 12.12 -18.19 16.50
C LYS A 156 11.83 -16.86 17.17
N TYR A 157 11.66 -15.79 16.40
CA TYR A 157 11.36 -14.47 16.93
C TYR A 157 9.95 -14.43 17.52
N TYR A 158 8.93 -14.79 16.73
CA TYR A 158 7.53 -14.66 17.14
C TYR A 158 7.11 -15.68 18.21
N SER A 159 7.85 -16.79 18.39
CA SER A 159 7.64 -17.72 19.51
C SER A 159 8.00 -17.13 20.88
N LYS A 160 8.76 -16.03 20.94
CA LYS A 160 9.18 -15.43 22.21
C LYS A 160 8.02 -14.65 22.86
N PRO A 161 7.77 -14.82 24.17
CA PRO A 161 6.70 -14.09 24.86
C PRO A 161 6.90 -12.57 24.81
N GLU A 162 8.15 -12.10 24.81
CA GLU A 162 8.49 -10.68 24.69
C GLU A 162 8.15 -10.14 23.31
N ALA A 163 8.36 -10.91 22.24
CA ALA A 163 8.02 -10.51 20.87
C ALA A 163 6.49 -10.41 20.69
N LYS A 164 5.74 -11.32 21.30
CA LYS A 164 4.26 -11.25 21.34
C LYS A 164 3.80 -10.00 22.10
N SER A 165 4.31 -9.79 23.32
CA SER A 165 3.98 -8.60 24.12
C SER A 165 4.34 -7.30 23.41
N ALA A 166 5.49 -7.24 22.76
CA ALA A 166 5.91 -6.08 21.97
C ALA A 166 4.94 -5.82 20.81
N SER A 167 4.54 -6.86 20.08
CA SER A 167 3.60 -6.75 18.96
C SER A 167 2.24 -6.20 19.40
N ASP A 168 1.73 -6.62 20.56
CA ASP A 168 0.45 -6.14 21.10
C ASP A 168 0.51 -4.66 21.52
N LYS A 169 1.67 -4.18 21.96
CA LYS A 169 1.88 -2.80 22.42
C LYS A 169 2.05 -1.78 21.29
N VAL A 170 2.28 -2.22 20.04
CA VAL A 170 2.52 -1.30 18.90
C VAL A 170 1.35 -0.33 18.72
N MET A 171 0.10 -0.78 18.89
CA MET A 171 -1.07 0.09 18.75
C MET A 171 -1.17 1.11 19.89
N SER A 172 -0.87 0.71 21.13
CA SER A 172 -0.85 1.63 22.27
C SER A 172 0.24 2.69 22.13
N TRP A 173 1.45 2.28 21.72
CA TRP A 173 2.52 3.22 21.40
C TRP A 173 2.12 4.19 20.28
N ALA A 174 1.54 3.67 19.19
CA ALA A 174 1.08 4.48 18.06
C ALA A 174 0.00 5.50 18.49
N SER A 175 -0.90 5.12 19.41
CA SER A 175 -1.95 6.02 19.92
C SER A 175 -1.41 7.23 20.68
N ILE A 176 -0.20 7.13 21.24
CA ILE A 176 0.48 8.21 21.96
C ILE A 176 1.26 9.08 20.97
N VAL A 177 1.98 8.45 20.04
CA VAL A 177 2.91 9.16 19.14
C VAL A 177 2.21 9.82 17.96
N GLN A 178 1.19 9.21 17.37
CA GLN A 178 0.54 9.72 16.16
C GLN A 178 -0.07 11.12 16.34
N PRO A 179 -0.79 11.45 17.42
CA PRO A 179 -1.34 12.80 17.62
C PRO A 179 -0.26 13.88 17.68
N GLU A 180 0.89 13.59 18.29
CA GLU A 180 2.01 14.53 18.36
C GLU A 180 2.64 14.78 16.99
N ILE A 181 2.78 13.74 16.16
CA ILE A 181 3.23 13.89 14.78
C ILE A 181 2.27 14.80 13.99
N VAL A 182 0.95 14.56 14.12
CA VAL A 182 -0.07 15.38 13.45
C VAL A 182 0.00 16.84 13.91
N ASN A 183 0.11 17.08 15.22
CA ASN A 183 0.25 18.43 15.78
C ASN A 183 1.50 19.16 15.23
N MET A 184 2.62 18.46 15.09
CA MET A 184 3.83 19.03 14.49
C MET A 184 3.66 19.37 13.00
N ILE A 185 2.98 18.49 12.24
CA ILE A 185 2.66 18.74 10.83
C ILE A 185 1.72 19.94 10.70
N ASP A 186 0.67 20.03 11.51
CA ASP A 186 -0.28 21.15 11.49
C ASP A 186 0.41 22.49 11.78
N LYS A 187 1.32 22.51 12.76
CA LYS A 187 2.16 23.68 13.06
C LYS A 187 3.05 24.07 11.89
N ALA A 188 3.68 23.10 11.22
CA ALA A 188 4.51 23.36 10.05
C ALA A 188 3.69 23.92 8.88
N MET A 189 2.51 23.34 8.62
CA MET A 189 1.59 23.82 7.59
C MET A 189 1.08 25.24 7.87
N MET A 190 0.81 25.55 9.14
CA MET A 190 0.42 26.90 9.55
C MET A 190 1.52 27.92 9.25
N ARG A 191 2.78 27.61 9.57
CA ARG A 191 3.93 28.50 9.30
C ARG A 191 4.10 28.79 7.80
N ILE A 192 4.04 27.75 6.98
CA ILE A 192 4.08 27.88 5.51
C ILE A 192 2.96 28.80 5.02
N ARG A 193 1.73 28.63 5.53
CA ARG A 193 0.58 29.46 5.15
C ARG A 193 0.71 30.91 5.62
N THR A 194 1.35 31.16 6.76
CA THR A 194 1.54 32.51 7.31
C THR A 194 2.84 33.18 6.88
N GLY A 195 3.67 32.53 6.06
CA GLY A 195 4.94 33.08 5.58
C GLY A 195 6.01 33.25 6.68
N GLN A 196 5.94 32.43 7.73
CA GLN A 196 6.94 32.37 8.81
C GLN A 196 7.89 31.18 8.63
#